data_AF-Q5M3Q2-F1
#
_entry.id   AF-Q5M3Q2-F1
#
_cell.length_a   1.000
_cell.length_b   1.000
_cell.length_c   1.000
_cell.angle_alpha   90.00
_cell.angle_beta   90.00
_cell.angle_gamma   90.00
#
_symmetry.space_group_name_H-M   'P 1'
#
loop_
_entity.id
_entity.type
_entity.pdbx_description
1 polymer ?
#
loop_
_entity_poly.entity_id
_entity_poly.type
_entity_poly.pdbx_seq_one_letter_code
_entity_poly.pdbx_strand_id
1 'polypeptide(L)'
;MIKLWQRYKPFINAGVQELITYRVNFILYRIGYVMGAFVAFYLWKAVFDSSQEPLIQGFSMADITLYIIMSFVTNLLTRSDSSFMIGEGVKDGSIIMRLLRPVHFSASYLFTELGSKWLIFISVGLPFLNVIILMKILSGQGIVEVLGLTILYLFSLTLAYLINFFFNICFGFTAFVFKNLWGPIYSRLP
;
A
#
# COMPACT_ATOMS: atom_id res chain seq x y z
N MET A 1 -25.62 4.81 11.69
CA MET A 1 -24.25 4.24 11.54
C MET A 1 -24.22 2.71 11.48
N ILE A 2 -24.98 1.99 12.33
CA ILE A 2 -24.97 0.50 12.38
C ILE A 2 -25.36 -0.18 11.05
N LYS A 3 -26.33 0.37 10.30
CA LYS A 3 -26.78 -0.19 9.00
C LYS A 3 -25.71 -0.11 7.89
N LEU A 4 -24.82 0.88 7.92
CA LEU A 4 -23.73 1.01 6.92
C LEU A 4 -22.63 -0.03 7.18
N TRP A 5 -22.24 -0.20 8.44
CA TRP A 5 -21.23 -1.19 8.83
C TRP A 5 -21.66 -2.62 8.49
N GLN A 6 -22.92 -2.97 8.79
CA GLN A 6 -23.47 -4.29 8.45
C GLN A 6 -23.49 -4.57 6.94
N ARG A 7 -23.68 -3.53 6.11
CA ARG A 7 -23.70 -3.64 4.64
C ARG A 7 -22.31 -3.85 4.05
N TYR A 8 -21.27 -3.25 4.65
CA TYR A 8 -19.91 -3.27 4.09
C TYR A 8 -18.97 -4.31 4.72
N LYS A 9 -19.27 -4.80 5.93
CA LYS A 9 -18.50 -5.87 6.59
C LYS A 9 -18.28 -7.12 5.69
N PRO A 10 -19.26 -7.60 4.91
CA PRO A 10 -19.04 -8.74 4.02
C PRO A 10 -17.96 -8.48 2.95
N PHE A 11 -17.82 -7.24 2.48
CA PHE A 11 -16.80 -6.89 1.49
C PHE A 11 -15.38 -6.87 2.09
N ILE A 12 -15.25 -6.42 3.34
CA ILE A 12 -13.99 -6.51 4.09
C ILE A 12 -13.58 -7.97 4.23
N ASN A 13 -14.51 -8.83 4.65
CA ASN A 13 -14.26 -10.27 4.77
C ASN A 13 -13.89 -10.91 3.44
N ALA A 14 -14.54 -10.49 2.33
CA ALA A 14 -14.21 -10.96 0.99
C ALA A 14 -12.76 -10.61 0.61
N GLY A 15 -12.31 -9.37 0.85
CA GLY A 15 -10.92 -8.97 0.56
C GLY A 15 -9.88 -9.70 1.42
N VAL A 16 -10.22 -10.00 2.68
CA VAL A 16 -9.40 -10.85 3.56
C VAL A 16 -9.29 -12.27 3.00
N GLN A 17 -10.42 -12.86 2.59
CA GLN A 17 -10.46 -14.20 2.01
C GLN A 17 -9.72 -14.28 0.67
N GLU A 18 -9.81 -13.25 -0.16
CA GLU A 18 -9.11 -13.17 -1.44
C GLU A 18 -7.59 -13.31 -1.27
N LEU A 19 -6.99 -12.61 -0.29
CA LEU A 19 -5.56 -12.74 -0.01
C LEU A 19 -5.18 -14.10 0.58
N ILE A 20 -6.03 -14.66 1.44
CA ILE A 20 -5.72 -15.89 2.18
C ILE A 20 -6.01 -17.14 1.34
N THR A 21 -6.81 -17.03 0.28
CA THR A 21 -7.11 -18.13 -0.65
C THR A 21 -5.82 -18.69 -1.24
N TYR A 22 -4.94 -17.80 -1.71
CA TYR A 22 -3.63 -18.18 -2.25
C TYR A 22 -2.51 -17.95 -1.23
N ARG A 23 -2.46 -18.78 -0.20
CA ARG A 23 -1.50 -18.66 0.93
C ARG A 23 -0.03 -18.62 0.51
N VAL A 24 0.34 -19.37 -0.54
CA VAL A 24 1.71 -19.37 -1.05
C VAL A 24 2.04 -18.03 -1.69
N ASN A 25 1.15 -17.51 -2.56
CA ASN A 25 1.31 -16.16 -3.13
C ASN A 25 1.39 -15.11 -2.04
N PHE A 26 0.53 -15.22 -1.02
CA PHE A 26 0.58 -14.34 0.15
C PHE A 26 1.99 -14.27 0.73
N ILE A 27 2.59 -15.42 1.08
CA ILE A 27 3.92 -15.49 1.70
C ILE A 27 5.01 -15.00 0.74
N LEU A 28 5.00 -15.47 -0.52
CA LEU A 28 6.00 -15.09 -1.52
C LEU A 28 6.06 -13.58 -1.75
N TYR A 29 4.90 -12.92 -1.86
CA TYR A 29 4.87 -11.47 -1.99
C TYR A 29 5.48 -10.77 -0.76
N ARG A 30 5.24 -11.25 0.46
CA ARG A 30 5.83 -10.66 1.68
C ARG A 30 7.34 -10.82 1.72
N ILE A 31 7.84 -12.00 1.37
CA ILE A 31 9.27 -12.25 1.27
C ILE A 31 9.88 -11.31 0.22
N GLY A 32 9.23 -11.16 -0.94
CA GLY A 32 9.66 -10.25 -1.98
C GLY A 32 9.77 -8.79 -1.52
N TYR A 33 8.77 -8.29 -0.77
CA TYR A 33 8.81 -6.93 -0.22
C TYR A 33 9.95 -6.74 0.78
N VAL A 34 10.16 -7.70 1.67
CA VAL A 34 11.25 -7.65 2.65
C VAL A 34 12.61 -7.71 1.96
N MET A 35 12.77 -8.62 0.98
CA MET A 35 13.98 -8.72 0.16
C MET A 35 14.25 -7.41 -0.59
N GLY A 36 13.24 -6.79 -1.18
CA GLY A 36 13.39 -5.50 -1.87
C GLY A 36 13.94 -4.40 -0.96
N ALA A 37 13.45 -4.33 0.29
CA ALA A 37 13.96 -3.39 1.28
C ALA A 37 15.43 -3.69 1.66
N PHE A 38 15.80 -4.96 1.83
CA PHE A 38 17.20 -5.35 2.09
C PHE A 38 18.12 -5.02 0.92
N VAL A 39 17.70 -5.30 -0.31
CA VAL A 39 18.48 -4.99 -1.51
C VAL A 39 18.75 -3.48 -1.58
N ALA A 40 17.73 -2.65 -1.39
CA ALA A 40 17.90 -1.20 -1.37
C ALA A 40 18.86 -0.74 -0.26
N PHE A 41 18.76 -1.33 0.94
CA PHE A 41 19.66 -1.04 2.05
C PHE A 41 21.12 -1.41 1.72
N TYR A 42 21.37 -2.62 1.23
CA TYR A 42 22.74 -3.06 0.91
C TYR A 42 23.34 -2.30 -0.26
N LEU A 43 22.52 -1.89 -1.23
CA LEU A 43 22.94 -1.02 -2.32
C LEU A 43 23.46 0.30 -1.76
N TRP A 44 22.68 0.97 -0.91
CA TRP A 44 23.12 2.23 -0.29
C TRP A 44 24.29 2.04 0.66
N LYS A 45 24.35 0.91 1.37
CA LYS A 45 25.53 0.56 2.18
C LYS A 45 26.80 0.52 1.32
N ALA A 46 26.76 -0.15 0.17
CA ALA A 46 27.90 -0.22 -0.74
C ALA A 46 28.29 1.16 -1.29
N VAL A 47 27.30 2.04 -1.53
CA VAL A 47 27.55 3.44 -1.94
C VAL A 47 28.27 4.23 -0.84
N PHE A 48 27.86 4.09 0.42
CA PHE A 48 28.56 4.70 1.56
C PHE A 48 29.96 4.12 1.78
N ASP A 49 30.12 2.81 1.68
CA ASP A 49 31.43 2.14 1.83
C ASP A 49 32.41 2.55 0.71
N SER A 50 31.89 2.93 -0.46
CA SER A 50 32.69 3.43 -1.59
C SER A 50 32.99 4.93 -1.50
N SER A 51 32.24 5.67 -0.69
CA SER A 51 32.45 7.10 -0.44
C SER A 51 33.49 7.27 0.66
N GLN A 52 34.53 8.07 0.42
CA GLN A 52 35.50 8.41 1.46
C GLN A 52 34.93 9.39 2.50
N GLU A 53 33.76 9.98 2.25
CA GLU A 53 33.10 10.89 3.18
C GLU A 53 32.00 10.20 4.00
N PRO A 54 31.93 10.49 5.32
CA PRO A 54 30.92 9.90 6.22
C PRO A 54 29.50 10.44 6.01
N LEU A 55 29.35 11.57 5.31
CA LEU A 55 28.06 12.13 4.91
C LEU A 55 28.01 12.25 3.40
N ILE A 56 27.00 11.65 2.77
CA ILE A 56 26.75 11.84 1.34
C ILE A 56 25.71 12.95 1.22
N GLN A 57 26.12 14.11 0.70
CA GLN A 57 25.25 15.29 0.53
C GLN A 57 24.52 15.72 1.82
N GLY A 58 25.15 15.53 2.99
CA GLY A 58 24.57 15.88 4.29
C GLY A 58 23.65 14.82 4.90
N PHE A 59 23.46 13.66 4.24
CA PHE A 59 22.71 12.54 4.80
C PHE A 59 23.63 11.50 5.42
N SER A 60 23.27 11.04 6.62
CA SER A 60 23.91 9.90 7.25
C SER A 60 23.32 8.57 6.75
N MET A 61 24.04 7.48 6.97
CA MET A 61 23.53 6.13 6.68
C MET A 61 22.21 5.84 7.41
N ALA A 62 22.02 6.39 8.62
CA ALA A 62 20.79 6.23 9.38
C ALA A 62 19.60 6.94 8.70
N ASP A 63 19.81 8.14 8.17
CA ASP A 63 18.78 8.92 7.49
C ASP A 63 18.33 8.23 6.21
N ILE A 64 19.28 7.72 5.42
CA ILE A 64 18.98 6.98 4.18
C ILE A 64 18.25 5.67 4.50
N THR A 65 18.67 4.96 5.55
CA THR A 65 18.00 3.72 5.97
C THR A 65 16.54 3.99 6.37
N LEU A 66 16.29 5.03 7.15
CA LEU A 66 14.94 5.44 7.54
C LEU A 66 14.10 5.81 6.31
N TYR A 67 14.67 6.58 5.38
CA TYR A 67 14.02 6.94 4.12
C TYR A 67 13.64 5.73 3.28
N ILE A 68 14.55 4.75 3.14
CA ILE A 68 14.28 3.50 2.41
C ILE A 68 13.09 2.79 3.05
N ILE A 69 13.14 2.54 4.36
CA ILE A 69 12.07 1.83 5.07
C ILE A 69 10.73 2.57 4.92
N MET A 70 10.70 3.89 5.13
CA MET A 70 9.48 4.68 4.98
C MET A 70 8.95 4.64 3.54
N SER A 71 9.82 4.71 2.54
CA SER A 71 9.44 4.63 1.13
C SER A 71 8.78 3.29 0.79
N PHE A 72 9.36 2.18 1.27
CA PHE A 72 8.79 0.85 1.07
C PHE A 72 7.43 0.67 1.77
N VAL A 73 7.31 1.08 3.03
CA VAL A 73 6.04 1.03 3.77
C VAL A 73 4.98 1.87 3.09
N THR A 74 5.34 3.09 2.68
CA THR A 74 4.41 4.01 2.00
C THR A 74 3.94 3.42 0.67
N ASN A 75 4.86 2.88 -0.15
CA ASN A 75 4.52 2.25 -1.42
C ASN A 75 3.57 1.06 -1.22
N LEU A 76 3.87 0.20 -0.25
CA LEU A 76 3.07 -0.99 0.06
C LEU A 76 1.63 -0.64 0.48
N LEU A 77 1.45 0.42 1.27
CA LEU A 77 0.14 0.78 1.82
C LEU A 77 -0.69 1.69 0.89
N THR A 78 -0.03 2.47 0.04
CA THR A 78 -0.72 3.40 -0.88
C THR A 78 -1.12 2.76 -2.21
N ARG A 79 -0.49 1.66 -2.62
CA ARG A 79 -0.79 0.96 -3.87
C ARG A 79 -2.25 0.50 -3.91
N SER A 80 -2.95 0.77 -5.01
CA SER A 80 -4.33 0.33 -5.26
C SER A 80 -4.42 -0.34 -6.63
N ASP A 81 -5.02 -1.52 -6.69
CA ASP A 81 -5.21 -2.30 -7.91
C ASP A 81 -6.67 -2.19 -8.42
N SER A 82 -7.45 -1.25 -7.88
CA SER A 82 -8.87 -1.03 -8.21
C SER A 82 -9.13 -0.75 -9.69
N SER A 83 -8.21 -0.06 -10.37
CA SER A 83 -8.34 0.19 -11.81
C SER A 83 -8.27 -1.12 -12.61
N PHE A 84 -7.34 -2.00 -12.26
CA PHE A 84 -7.16 -3.31 -12.88
C PHE A 84 -8.39 -4.21 -12.65
N MET A 85 -8.87 -4.30 -11.40
CA MET A 85 -10.06 -5.09 -11.07
C MET A 85 -11.31 -4.63 -11.82
N ILE A 86 -11.50 -3.30 -11.97
CA ILE A 86 -12.61 -2.75 -12.77
C ILE A 86 -12.43 -3.11 -14.24
N GLY A 87 -11.21 -2.98 -14.78
CA GLY A 87 -10.90 -3.33 -16.16
C GLY A 87 -11.20 -4.78 -16.52
N GLU A 88 -10.75 -5.72 -15.69
CA GLU A 88 -11.06 -7.14 -15.85
C GLU A 88 -12.55 -7.40 -15.72
N GLY A 89 -13.22 -6.79 -14.73
CA GLY A 89 -14.66 -6.92 -14.56
C GLY A 89 -15.48 -6.42 -15.76
N VAL A 90 -15.04 -5.34 -16.42
CA VAL A 90 -15.65 -4.84 -17.67
C VAL A 90 -15.40 -5.82 -18.81
N LYS A 91 -14.17 -6.32 -18.94
CA LYS A 91 -13.77 -7.25 -20.00
C LYS A 91 -14.54 -8.57 -19.94
N ASP A 92 -14.72 -9.12 -18.75
CA ASP A 92 -15.35 -10.43 -18.54
C ASP A 92 -16.87 -10.31 -18.24
N GLY A 93 -17.40 -9.10 -18.19
CA GLY A 93 -18.83 -8.83 -17.92
C GLY A 93 -19.28 -9.06 -16.46
N SER A 94 -18.40 -9.57 -15.60
CA SER A 94 -18.68 -9.86 -14.18
C SER A 94 -19.01 -8.59 -13.37
N ILE A 95 -18.65 -7.40 -13.87
CA ILE A 95 -18.95 -6.11 -13.26
C ILE A 95 -20.46 -5.87 -13.04
N ILE A 96 -21.31 -6.47 -13.88
CA ILE A 96 -22.77 -6.36 -13.79
C ILE A 96 -23.26 -6.88 -12.43
N MET A 97 -22.67 -7.96 -11.93
CA MET A 97 -23.04 -8.54 -10.62
C MET A 97 -22.80 -7.57 -9.45
N ARG A 98 -21.86 -6.63 -9.60
CA ARG A 98 -21.57 -5.60 -8.60
C ARG A 98 -22.47 -4.37 -8.77
N LEU A 99 -22.85 -4.04 -10.00
CA LEU A 99 -23.78 -2.95 -10.33
C LEU A 99 -25.24 -3.25 -9.94
N LEU A 100 -25.68 -4.50 -10.08
CA LEU A 100 -27.03 -4.93 -9.70
C LEU A 100 -27.25 -4.95 -8.19
N ARG A 101 -26.19 -5.03 -7.39
CA ARG A 101 -26.31 -5.00 -5.93
C ARG A 101 -26.68 -3.58 -5.51
N PRO A 102 -27.65 -3.41 -4.59
CA PRO A 102 -27.91 -2.11 -4.01
C PRO A 102 -26.76 -1.79 -3.05
N VAL A 103 -25.62 -1.32 -3.54
CA VAL A 103 -24.44 -0.80 -2.81
C VAL A 103 -23.75 0.23 -3.68
N HIS A 104 -23.09 1.22 -3.08
CA HIS A 104 -22.28 2.15 -3.88
C HIS A 104 -21.10 1.39 -4.51
N PHE A 105 -20.95 1.52 -5.82
CA PHE A 105 -19.95 0.80 -6.60
C PHE A 105 -18.52 1.03 -6.08
N SER A 106 -18.11 2.29 -5.96
CA SER A 106 -16.76 2.65 -5.48
C SER A 106 -16.54 2.25 -4.02
N ALA A 107 -17.57 2.39 -3.17
CA ALA A 107 -17.46 1.99 -1.77
C ALA A 107 -17.25 0.47 -1.63
N SER A 108 -17.92 -0.33 -2.46
CA SER A 108 -17.73 -1.79 -2.49
C SER A 108 -16.26 -2.18 -2.77
N TYR A 109 -15.61 -1.52 -3.74
CA TYR A 109 -14.17 -1.70 -4.01
C TYR A 109 -13.31 -1.24 -2.83
N LEU A 110 -13.59 -0.06 -2.29
CA LEU A 110 -12.85 0.51 -1.16
C LEU A 110 -12.84 -0.45 0.05
N PHE A 111 -14.02 -0.96 0.45
CA PHE A 111 -14.11 -1.86 1.60
C PHE A 111 -13.49 -3.23 1.34
N THR A 112 -13.50 -3.70 0.09
CA THR A 112 -12.78 -4.93 -0.29
C THR A 112 -11.26 -4.72 -0.16
N GLU A 113 -10.73 -3.63 -0.75
CA GLU A 113 -9.31 -3.29 -0.65
C GLU A 113 -8.85 -2.98 0.79
N LEU A 114 -9.71 -2.38 1.61
CA LEU A 114 -9.39 -2.13 3.02
C LEU A 114 -9.19 -3.45 3.78
N GLY A 115 -10.00 -4.48 3.49
CA GLY A 115 -9.84 -5.80 4.10
C GLY A 115 -8.51 -6.46 3.72
N SER A 116 -8.15 -6.43 2.44
CA SER A 116 -6.87 -6.96 1.97
C SER A 116 -5.68 -6.17 2.52
N LYS A 117 -5.77 -4.84 2.53
CA LYS A 117 -4.73 -3.95 3.07
C LYS A 117 -4.52 -4.09 4.56
N TRP A 118 -5.58 -4.35 5.31
CA TRP A 118 -5.46 -4.60 6.74
C TRP A 118 -4.56 -5.80 7.04
N LEU A 119 -4.68 -6.89 6.27
CA LEU A 119 -3.77 -8.04 6.39
C LEU A 119 -2.34 -7.70 5.97
N ILE A 120 -2.17 -6.94 4.89
CA ILE A 120 -0.84 -6.48 4.43
C ILE A 120 -0.18 -5.64 5.53
N PHE A 121 -0.92 -4.67 6.08
CA PHE A 121 -0.48 -3.81 7.16
C PHE A 121 -0.07 -4.61 8.40
N ILE A 122 -0.87 -5.58 8.84
CA ILE A 122 -0.51 -6.41 9.99
C ILE A 122 0.75 -7.25 9.70
N SER A 123 0.85 -7.84 8.51
CA SER A 123 1.93 -8.76 8.16
C SER A 123 3.29 -8.09 7.96
N VAL A 124 3.32 -6.88 7.39
CA VAL A 124 4.56 -6.21 6.97
C VAL A 124 4.62 -4.77 7.48
N GLY A 125 3.52 -4.03 7.39
CA GLY A 125 3.45 -2.63 7.83
C GLY A 125 3.79 -2.47 9.32
N LEU A 126 3.21 -3.28 10.20
CA LEU A 126 3.45 -3.24 11.64
C LEU A 126 4.92 -3.54 11.99
N PRO A 127 5.57 -4.62 11.51
CA PRO A 127 6.99 -4.85 11.73
C PRO A 127 7.87 -3.66 11.34
N PHE A 128 7.68 -3.09 10.14
CA PHE A 128 8.48 -1.95 9.70
C PHE A 128 8.21 -0.66 10.48
N LEU A 129 6.94 -0.41 10.88
CA LEU A 129 6.62 0.71 11.77
C LEU A 129 7.32 0.59 13.13
N ASN A 130 7.39 -0.62 13.70
CA ASN A 130 8.12 -0.85 14.94
C ASN A 130 9.62 -0.55 14.77
N VAL A 131 10.22 -0.93 13.63
CA VAL A 131 11.62 -0.60 13.32
C VAL A 131 11.83 0.93 13.22
N ILE A 132 10.93 1.66 12.55
CA ILE A 132 11.00 3.12 12.46
C ILE A 132 10.93 3.77 13.86
N ILE A 133 9.99 3.33 14.70
CA ILE A 133 9.83 3.85 16.07
C ILE A 133 11.08 3.57 16.89
N LEU A 134 11.61 2.34 16.81
CA LEU A 134 12.83 1.95 17.53
C LEU A 134 14.04 2.80 17.10
N MET A 135 14.24 3.00 15.80
CA MET A 135 15.31 3.86 15.29
C MET A 135 15.20 5.29 15.83
N LYS A 136 13.99 5.87 15.84
CA LYS A 136 13.78 7.24 16.35
C LYS A 136 14.04 7.36 17.85
N ILE A 137 13.64 6.37 18.63
CA ILE A 137 13.91 6.33 20.08
C ILE A 137 15.42 6.22 20.34
N LEU A 138 16.12 5.36 19.59
CA LEU A 138 17.58 5.21 19.71
C LEU A 138 18.34 6.47 19.32
N SER A 139 17.81 7.27 18.39
CA SER A 139 18.36 8.59 18.04
C SER A 139 18.13 9.67 19.11
N GLY A 140 17.53 9.33 20.26
CA GLY A 140 17.34 10.23 21.40
C GLY A 140 16.10 11.12 21.33
N GLN A 141 15.15 10.84 20.42
CA GLN A 141 13.89 11.59 20.36
C GLN A 141 12.95 11.22 21.51
N GLY A 142 12.24 12.21 22.05
CA GLY A 142 11.28 11.99 23.12
C GLY A 142 10.13 11.07 22.68
N ILE A 143 9.76 10.10 23.51
CA ILE A 143 8.72 9.09 23.19
C ILE A 143 7.39 9.76 22.77
N VAL A 144 7.01 10.86 23.41
CA VAL A 144 5.78 11.61 23.10
C VAL A 144 5.82 12.20 21.68
N GLU A 145 6.98 12.74 21.27
CA GLU A 145 7.16 13.31 19.94
C GLU A 145 7.12 12.22 18.87
N VAL A 146 7.78 11.08 19.11
CA VAL A 146 7.77 9.93 18.20
C VAL A 146 6.35 9.40 17.98
N LEU A 147 5.54 9.31 19.05
CA LEU A 147 4.14 8.91 18.96
C LEU A 147 3.31 9.92 18.15
N GLY A 148 3.48 11.22 18.41
CA GLY A 148 2.79 12.28 17.66
C GLY A 148 3.10 12.24 16.17
N LEU A 149 4.38 12.12 15.80
CA LEU A 149 4.83 11.99 14.42
C LEU A 149 4.29 10.71 13.75
N THR A 150 4.22 9.61 14.49
CA THR A 150 3.69 8.34 13.97
C THR A 150 2.20 8.43 13.65
N ILE A 151 1.41 9.10 14.51
CA ILE A 151 -0.02 9.32 14.27
C ILE A 151 -0.23 10.21 13.04
N LEU A 152 0.54 11.30 12.92
CA LEU A 152 0.49 12.18 11.75
C LEU A 152 0.88 11.44 10.47
N TYR A 153 1.89 10.57 10.54
CA TYR A 153 2.30 9.73 9.42
C TYR A 153 1.18 8.76 8.99
N LEU A 154 0.53 8.07 9.93
CA LEU A 154 -0.60 7.18 9.64
C LEU A 154 -1.81 7.94 9.05
N PHE A 155 -2.07 9.15 9.54
CA PHE A 155 -3.11 10.01 8.99
C PHE A 155 -2.78 10.43 7.55
N SER A 156 -1.54 10.86 7.30
CA SER A 156 -1.05 11.20 5.96
C SER A 156 -1.13 10.00 5.00
N LEU A 157 -0.73 8.81 5.43
CA LEU A 157 -0.84 7.57 4.65
C LEU A 157 -2.28 7.27 4.26
N THR A 158 -3.22 7.47 5.19
CA THR A 158 -4.64 7.25 4.91
C THR A 158 -5.14 8.18 3.82
N LEU A 159 -4.77 9.47 3.89
CA LEU A 159 -5.11 10.46 2.86
C LEU A 159 -4.46 10.12 1.50
N ALA A 160 -3.17 9.80 1.51
CA ALA A 160 -2.43 9.43 0.30
C ALA A 160 -3.05 8.20 -0.39
N TYR A 161 -3.44 7.20 0.40
CA TYR A 161 -4.16 6.04 -0.12
C TYR A 161 -5.52 6.43 -0.73
N LEU A 162 -6.32 7.24 -0.03
CA LEU A 162 -7.63 7.67 -0.55
C LEU A 162 -7.48 8.40 -1.90
N ILE A 163 -6.51 9.30 -2.00
CA ILE A 163 -6.22 10.02 -3.26
C ILE A 163 -5.86 9.02 -4.35
N ASN A 164 -4.94 8.08 -4.08
CA ASN A 164 -4.52 7.06 -5.04
C ASN A 164 -5.69 6.16 -5.47
N PHE A 165 -6.56 5.78 -4.54
CA PHE A 165 -7.75 4.98 -4.78
C PHE A 165 -8.73 5.73 -5.70
N PHE A 166 -9.08 6.98 -5.40
CA PHE A 166 -10.01 7.75 -6.23
C PHE A 166 -9.43 7.96 -7.64
N PHE A 167 -8.14 8.23 -7.75
CA PHE A 167 -7.46 8.27 -9.05
C PHE A 167 -7.62 6.95 -9.81
N ASN A 168 -7.37 5.82 -9.15
CA ASN A 168 -7.54 4.50 -9.76
C ASN A 168 -8.98 4.22 -10.19
N ILE A 169 -9.98 4.63 -9.41
CA ILE A 169 -11.39 4.49 -9.79
C ILE A 169 -11.73 5.32 -11.03
N CYS A 170 -11.31 6.59 -11.08
CA CYS A 170 -11.52 7.46 -12.25
C CYS A 170 -10.95 6.82 -13.52
N PHE A 171 -9.75 6.24 -13.41
CA PHE A 171 -9.15 5.50 -14.51
C PHE A 171 -9.82 4.16 -14.79
N GLY A 172 -10.31 3.45 -13.78
CA GLY A 172 -11.10 2.23 -13.98
C GLY A 172 -12.36 2.51 -14.81
N PHE A 173 -12.97 3.68 -14.66
CA PHE A 173 -14.13 4.05 -15.46
C PHE A 173 -13.82 4.26 -16.95
N THR A 174 -12.58 4.56 -17.33
CA THR A 174 -12.22 4.63 -18.76
C THR A 174 -12.28 3.27 -19.44
N ALA A 175 -12.22 2.16 -18.68
CA ALA A 175 -12.37 0.80 -19.20
C ALA A 175 -13.68 0.59 -19.95
N PHE A 176 -14.77 1.21 -19.48
CA PHE A 176 -16.08 1.11 -20.12
C PHE A 176 -16.09 1.70 -21.54
N VAL A 177 -15.21 2.67 -21.81
CA VAL A 177 -15.09 3.31 -23.12
C VAL A 177 -14.12 2.53 -24.00
N PHE A 178 -12.92 2.23 -23.49
CA PHE A 178 -11.85 1.63 -24.29
C PHE A 178 -11.97 0.11 -24.47
N LYS A 179 -12.84 -0.58 -23.69
CA LYS A 179 -12.99 -2.06 -23.63
C LYS A 179 -11.71 -2.84 -23.31
N ASN A 180 -10.57 -2.15 -23.18
CA ASN A 180 -9.27 -2.70 -22.91
C ASN A 180 -8.43 -1.64 -22.16
N LEU A 181 -8.06 -1.93 -20.90
CA LEU A 181 -7.24 -1.04 -20.08
C LEU A 181 -5.73 -1.26 -20.24
N TRP A 182 -5.28 -2.19 -21.08
CA TRP A 182 -3.85 -2.52 -21.16
C TRP A 182 -3.02 -1.26 -21.51
N GLY A 183 -3.38 -0.51 -22.55
CA GLY A 183 -2.66 0.72 -22.94
C GLY A 183 -2.47 1.75 -21.81
N PRO A 184 -3.56 2.23 -21.15
CA PRO A 184 -3.48 3.19 -20.06
C PRO A 184 -2.84 2.68 -18.75
N ILE A 185 -2.78 1.36 -18.55
CA ILE A 185 -2.12 0.74 -17.40
C ILE A 185 -0.60 0.68 -17.62
N TYR A 186 -0.14 0.33 -18.84
CA TYR A 186 1.28 0.32 -19.18
C TYR A 186 1.89 1.72 -19.24
N SER A 187 1.11 2.76 -19.56
CA SER A 187 1.61 4.15 -19.54
C SER A 187 1.82 4.72 -18.13
N ARG A 188 1.52 3.96 -17.06
CA ARG A 188 1.75 4.35 -15.65
C ARG A 188 2.90 3.61 -14.97
N LEU A 189 3.45 2.58 -15.60
CA LEU A 189 4.65 1.93 -15.08
C LEU A 189 5.85 2.80 -15.48
N PRO A 190 6.58 3.40 -14.52
CA PRO A 190 7.87 4.00 -14.81
C PRO A 190 8.88 2.94 -15.28
#